data_AF-A0A9D7PZ33-F1
#
_entry.id   AF-A0A9D7PZ33-F1
#
_cell.length_a   1.000
_cell.length_b   1.000
_cell.length_c   1.000
_cell.angle_alpha   90.00
_cell.angle_beta   90.00
_cell.angle_gamma   90.00
#
_symmetry.space_group_name_H-M   'P 1'
#
loop_
_entity.id
_entity.type
_entity.pdbx_description
1 polymer ?
#
loop_
_entity_poly.entity_id
_entity_poly.type
_entity_poly.pdbx_seq_one_letter_code
_entity_poly.pdbx_strand_id
1 'polypeptide(L)'
;MNSMQKNNLHLSVNLLRGTNVKYIKLFFLVLLVACGGDRVADTQPQKWQDAEVRVESRPSPPRPGVNEFLVIVTGERGPIHDVMVSVRTDDQDQWIQAIQDGEVGVYRRAAKVAPGTRSVLQVQMKRNGVEGVLRFPLKLSL
;
A
#
# COMPACT_ATOMS: atom_id res chain seq x y z
N MET A 1 58.95 43.45 36.41
CA MET A 1 59.21 42.98 37.79
C MET A 1 57.85 42.74 38.44
N ASN A 2 57.76 41.68 39.25
CA ASN A 2 56.56 41.02 39.83
C ASN A 2 55.79 40.08 38.89
N SER A 3 55.35 38.89 39.32
CA SER A 3 55.84 37.83 40.22
C SER A 3 54.81 36.71 40.07
N MET A 4 55.25 35.46 40.14
CA MET A 4 54.44 34.24 40.05
C MET A 4 53.31 34.15 41.09
N GLN A 5 52.21 33.47 40.73
CA GLN A 5 51.56 32.37 41.48
C GLN A 5 50.43 31.79 40.60
N LYS A 6 50.56 30.63 39.93
CA LYS A 6 50.30 29.25 40.41
C LYS A 6 49.01 29.09 41.24
N ASN A 7 47.95 28.50 40.67
CA ASN A 7 47.49 27.14 41.00
C ASN A 7 46.08 26.78 40.48
N ASN A 8 46.00 25.56 39.95
CA ASN A 8 44.92 24.57 40.05
C ASN A 8 43.49 24.96 39.65
N LEU A 9 43.00 24.32 38.59
CA LEU A 9 41.70 23.64 38.60
C LEU A 9 41.71 22.55 37.50
N HIS A 10 42.26 21.40 37.88
CA HIS A 10 42.12 20.15 37.17
C HIS A 10 40.71 19.62 37.46
N LEU A 11 39.68 20.15 36.79
CA LEU A 11 38.30 19.69 36.96
C LEU A 11 37.97 18.63 35.90
N SER A 12 38.24 17.39 36.28
CA SER A 12 37.57 16.14 35.90
C SER A 12 36.61 16.17 34.70
N VAL A 13 37.14 16.01 33.48
CA VAL A 13 36.35 15.55 32.32
C VAL A 13 36.20 14.03 32.43
N ASN A 14 35.34 13.56 33.33
CA ASN A 14 34.94 12.15 33.40
C ASN A 14 33.61 12.03 34.15
N LEU A 15 32.52 12.47 33.51
CA LEU A 15 31.18 12.18 34.03
C LEU A 15 30.13 11.95 32.94
N LEU A 16 30.49 11.29 31.83
CA LEU A 16 29.51 10.84 30.83
C LEU A 16 29.89 9.47 30.22
N ARG A 17 30.46 8.56 31.02
CA ARG A 17 30.73 7.18 30.59
C ARG A 17 30.07 6.21 31.56
N GLY A 18 28.94 5.64 31.17
CA GLY A 18 28.50 4.39 31.80
C GLY A 18 27.00 4.10 31.74
N THR A 19 26.15 5.08 32.06
CA THR A 19 24.73 4.80 32.37
C THR A 19 23.74 5.23 31.28
N ASN A 20 24.07 6.22 30.44
CA ASN A 20 23.17 6.75 29.41
C ASN A 20 23.11 5.92 28.10
N VAL A 21 24.09 5.05 27.86
CA VAL A 21 24.14 4.22 26.63
C VAL A 21 23.09 3.11 26.67
N LYS A 22 22.71 2.61 27.86
CA LYS A 22 21.71 1.55 28.01
C LYS A 22 20.32 2.03 27.60
N TYR A 23 19.94 3.25 27.99
CA TYR A 23 18.63 3.81 27.68
C TYR A 23 18.50 4.25 26.22
N ILE A 24 19.59 4.74 25.60
CA ILE A 24 19.62 5.08 24.17
C ILE A 24 19.41 3.85 23.27
N LYS A 25 20.02 2.70 23.62
CA LYS A 25 19.81 1.44 22.88
C LYS A 25 18.38 0.94 23.02
N LEU A 26 17.77 1.09 24.21
CA LEU A 26 16.40 0.67 24.44
C LEU A 26 15.38 1.57 23.71
N PHE A 27 15.62 2.88 23.64
CA PHE A 27 14.76 3.82 22.91
C PHE A 27 14.76 3.58 21.40
N PHE A 28 15.93 3.31 20.80
CA PHE A 28 16.03 2.97 19.37
C PHE A 28 15.33 1.65 19.00
N LEU A 29 15.24 0.69 19.94
CA LEU A 29 14.56 -0.58 19.71
C LEU A 29 13.02 -0.41 19.64
N VAL A 30 12.45 0.53 20.40
CA VAL A 30 11.00 0.78 20.41
C VAL A 30 10.52 1.51 19.14
N LEU A 31 11.39 2.29 18.50
CA LEU A 31 11.06 2.99 17.24
C LEU A 31 10.86 2.05 16.03
N LEU A 32 11.31 0.79 16.12
CA LEU A 32 11.19 -0.17 15.02
C LEU A 32 9.81 -0.86 14.94
N VAL A 33 8.95 -0.73 15.95
CA VAL A 33 7.64 -1.41 16.00
C VAL A 33 6.52 -0.56 15.34
N ALA A 34 6.81 0.67 14.90
CA ALA A 34 5.78 1.60 14.44
C ALA A 34 5.35 1.47 12.96
N CYS A 35 5.98 0.60 12.16
CA CYS A 35 5.67 0.46 10.73
C CYS A 35 5.30 -0.98 10.37
N GLY A 36 4.04 -1.35 10.57
CA GLY A 36 3.54 -2.66 10.17
C GLY A 36 2.03 -2.76 10.29
N GLY A 37 1.29 -1.99 9.48
CA GLY A 37 -0.14 -2.20 9.33
C GLY A 37 -0.37 -3.31 8.31
N ASP A 38 -0.80 -4.49 8.75
CA ASP A 38 -1.26 -5.56 7.86
C ASP A 38 -2.45 -5.05 7.05
N ARG A 39 -2.20 -4.76 5.77
CA ARG A 39 -3.22 -4.27 4.85
C ARG A 39 -3.99 -5.48 4.35
N VAL A 40 -5.08 -5.82 5.02
CA VAL A 40 -6.04 -6.80 4.50
C VAL A 40 -6.61 -6.21 3.20
N ALA A 41 -6.48 -6.93 2.09
CA ALA A 41 -7.06 -6.49 0.82
C ALA A 41 -8.57 -6.26 0.98
N ASP A 42 -9.10 -5.24 0.31
CA ASP A 42 -10.52 -4.86 0.44
C ASP A 42 -11.48 -5.95 -0.04
N THR A 43 -10.97 -6.88 -0.85
CA THR A 43 -11.75 -7.89 -1.54
C THR A 43 -11.03 -9.24 -1.51
N GLN A 44 -11.80 -10.32 -1.54
CA GLN A 44 -11.24 -11.68 -1.68
C GLN A 44 -10.70 -11.88 -3.10
N PRO A 45 -9.53 -12.50 -3.27
CA PRO A 45 -9.00 -12.82 -4.59
C PRO A 45 -9.94 -13.71 -5.40
N GLN A 46 -9.98 -13.52 -6.72
CA GLN A 46 -10.74 -14.36 -7.65
C GLN A 46 -9.81 -14.96 -8.70
N LYS A 47 -10.09 -16.19 -9.13
CA LYS A 47 -9.35 -16.84 -10.23
C LYS A 47 -9.91 -16.40 -11.58
N TRP A 48 -9.03 -16.19 -12.54
CA TRP A 48 -9.36 -15.99 -13.95
C TRP A 48 -8.28 -16.63 -14.81
N GLN A 49 -8.63 -17.68 -15.55
CA GLN A 49 -7.65 -18.53 -16.24
C GLN A 49 -6.55 -19.04 -15.29
N ASP A 50 -5.28 -18.83 -15.64
CA ASP A 50 -4.08 -19.12 -14.86
C ASP A 50 -3.75 -18.03 -13.81
N ALA A 51 -4.53 -16.94 -13.77
CA ALA A 51 -4.29 -15.79 -12.90
C ALA A 51 -5.15 -15.80 -11.63
N GLU A 52 -4.59 -15.25 -10.57
CA GLU A 52 -5.30 -14.72 -9.42
C GLU A 52 -5.39 -13.20 -9.52
N VAL A 53 -6.60 -12.68 -9.32
CA VAL A 53 -6.89 -11.25 -9.40
C VAL A 53 -7.36 -10.77 -8.04
N ARG A 54 -6.65 -9.78 -7.50
CA ARG A 54 -6.98 -9.12 -6.24
C ARG A 54 -7.22 -7.63 -6.48
N VAL A 55 -8.15 -7.05 -5.73
CA VAL A 55 -8.43 -5.62 -5.79
C VAL A 55 -8.14 -4.97 -4.44
N GLU A 56 -7.38 -3.88 -4.49
CA GLU A 56 -7.19 -2.95 -3.38
C GLU A 56 -7.70 -1.56 -3.79
N SER A 57 -8.14 -0.78 -2.81
CA SER A 57 -8.61 0.59 -2.99
C SER A 57 -7.79 1.59 -2.18
N ARG A 58 -7.83 2.84 -2.62
CA ARG A 58 -7.22 3.99 -1.97
C ARG A 58 -8.27 5.12 -1.92
N PRO A 59 -8.74 5.51 -0.72
CA PRO A 59 -8.47 4.89 0.60
C PRO A 59 -9.06 3.48 0.71
N SER A 60 -8.60 2.72 1.72
CA SER A 60 -9.13 1.40 2.10
C SER A 60 -9.68 1.48 3.53
N PRO A 61 -10.96 1.13 3.78
CA PRO A 61 -11.98 0.81 2.78
C PRO A 61 -12.34 2.01 1.88
N PRO A 62 -12.88 1.77 0.67
CA PRO A 62 -13.26 2.82 -0.26
C PRO A 62 -14.43 3.64 0.28
N ARG A 63 -14.51 4.93 -0.06
CA ARG A 63 -15.58 5.84 0.41
C ARG A 63 -16.53 6.20 -0.74
N PRO A 64 -17.75 6.69 -0.50
CA PRO A 64 -18.53 7.32 -1.55
C PRO A 64 -17.74 8.44 -2.25
N GLY A 65 -17.74 8.47 -3.58
CA GLY A 65 -16.94 9.41 -4.38
C GLY A 65 -15.97 8.70 -5.32
N VAL A 66 -14.92 9.41 -5.77
CA VAL A 66 -13.90 8.83 -6.65
C VAL A 66 -12.81 8.19 -5.78
N ASN A 67 -12.57 6.90 -6.00
CA ASN A 67 -11.52 6.15 -5.32
C ASN A 67 -10.57 5.59 -6.37
N GLU A 68 -9.31 5.46 -5.99
CA GLU A 68 -8.35 4.72 -6.80
C GLU A 68 -8.47 3.22 -6.48
N PHE A 69 -8.41 2.41 -7.52
CA PHE A 69 -8.34 0.95 -7.45
C PHE A 69 -7.04 0.45 -8.06
N LEU A 70 -6.42 -0.49 -7.37
CA LEU A 70 -5.29 -1.30 -7.83
C LEU A 70 -5.84 -2.70 -8.11
N VAL A 71 -5.82 -3.10 -9.38
CA VAL A 71 -6.08 -4.48 -9.80
C VAL A 71 -4.72 -5.17 -9.90
N ILE A 72 -4.51 -6.16 -9.03
CA ILE A 72 -3.26 -6.91 -8.93
C ILE A 72 -3.50 -8.28 -9.57
N VAL A 73 -2.72 -8.63 -10.58
CA VAL A 73 -2.84 -9.85 -11.37
C VAL A 73 -1.57 -10.66 -11.22
N THR A 74 -1.69 -11.85 -10.63
CA THR A 74 -0.56 -12.74 -10.33
C THR A 74 -0.82 -14.12 -10.90
N GLY A 75 0.10 -14.65 -11.69
CA GLY A 75 0.10 -16.04 -12.13
C GLY A 75 0.96 -16.91 -11.22
N GLU A 76 1.05 -18.20 -11.55
CA GLU A 76 1.85 -19.17 -10.79
C GLU A 76 3.33 -18.77 -10.65
N ARG A 77 3.91 -18.15 -11.70
CA ARG A 77 5.33 -17.79 -11.78
C ARG A 77 5.63 -16.33 -11.48
N GLY A 78 4.65 -15.57 -10.99
CA GLY A 78 4.80 -14.16 -10.64
C GLY A 78 3.81 -13.25 -11.35
N PRO A 79 4.11 -11.94 -11.45
CA PRO A 79 3.17 -10.96 -11.97
C PRO A 79 2.83 -11.18 -13.45
N ILE A 80 1.55 -11.03 -13.79
CA ILE A 80 1.08 -11.06 -15.18
C ILE A 80 0.93 -9.61 -15.65
N HIS A 81 1.69 -9.25 -16.67
CA HIS A 81 1.79 -7.90 -17.19
C HIS A 81 1.31 -7.77 -18.65
N ASP A 82 0.99 -8.89 -19.31
CA ASP A 82 0.49 -9.03 -20.67
C ASP A 82 -1.05 -9.16 -20.72
N VAL A 83 -1.76 -8.45 -19.85
CA VAL A 83 -3.23 -8.44 -19.79
C VAL A 83 -3.78 -7.02 -19.88
N MET A 84 -4.88 -6.85 -20.62
CA MET A 84 -5.63 -5.61 -20.65
C MET A 84 -6.70 -5.65 -19.56
N VAL A 85 -6.65 -4.65 -18.67
CA VAL A 85 -7.57 -4.51 -17.54
C VAL A 85 -8.43 -3.26 -17.76
N SER A 86 -9.75 -3.42 -17.69
CA SER A 86 -10.69 -2.30 -17.67
C SER A 86 -11.63 -2.42 -16.48
N VAL A 87 -12.08 -1.28 -15.95
CA VAL A 87 -12.96 -1.25 -14.78
C VAL A 87 -14.20 -0.39 -15.01
N ARG A 88 -15.25 -0.72 -14.27
CA ARG A 88 -16.46 0.10 -14.06
C ARG A 88 -17.11 -0.29 -12.74
N THR A 89 -18.01 0.55 -12.22
CA THR A 89 -18.72 0.25 -10.97
C THR A 89 -20.23 0.10 -11.16
N ASP A 90 -20.78 0.53 -12.30
CA ASP A 90 -22.17 0.35 -12.70
C ASP A 90 -22.24 -0.36 -14.06
N ASP A 91 -23.30 -1.12 -14.32
CA ASP A 91 -23.49 -1.76 -15.63
C ASP A 91 -23.78 -0.73 -16.74
N GLN A 92 -24.22 0.48 -16.39
CA GLN A 92 -24.43 1.61 -17.29
C GLN A 92 -23.15 2.46 -17.51
N ASP A 93 -22.12 2.27 -16.68
CA ASP A 93 -20.86 2.99 -16.85
C ASP A 93 -20.07 2.39 -18.02
N GLN A 94 -19.41 3.26 -18.78
CA GLN A 94 -18.46 2.84 -19.82
C GLN A 94 -17.27 2.13 -19.19
N TRP A 95 -16.72 1.13 -19.89
CA TRP A 95 -15.46 0.52 -19.48
C TRP A 95 -14.32 1.53 -19.60
N ILE A 96 -13.51 1.64 -18.56
CA ILE A 96 -12.34 2.50 -18.57
C ILE A 96 -11.11 1.66 -18.34
N GLN A 97 -10.19 1.66 -19.31
CA GLN A 97 -8.95 0.91 -19.21
C GLN A 97 -8.09 1.44 -18.05
N ALA A 98 -7.61 0.51 -17.23
CA ALA A 98 -6.64 0.77 -16.18
C ALA A 98 -5.25 0.93 -16.78
N ILE A 99 -4.43 1.75 -16.14
CA ILE A 99 -3.05 2.00 -16.56
C ILE A 99 -2.17 1.00 -15.84
N GLN A 100 -1.37 0.27 -16.60
CA GLN A 100 -0.39 -0.64 -16.04
C GLN A 100 0.71 0.13 -15.31
N ASP A 101 1.04 -0.29 -14.09
CA ASP A 101 2.10 0.26 -13.25
C ASP A 101 3.37 -0.57 -13.44
N GLY A 102 4.01 -0.42 -14.61
CA GLY A 102 5.17 -1.23 -14.99
C GLY A 102 4.89 -2.74 -15.13
N GLU A 103 5.91 -3.57 -15.14
CA GLU A 103 5.77 -5.03 -15.36
C GLU A 103 5.52 -5.82 -14.05
N VAL A 104 4.98 -5.17 -13.03
CA VAL A 104 4.73 -5.80 -11.71
C VAL A 104 3.30 -6.33 -11.53
N GLY A 105 2.52 -6.43 -12.62
CA GLY A 105 1.16 -6.97 -12.62
C GLY A 105 0.16 -6.15 -11.82
N VAL A 106 0.41 -4.85 -11.67
CA VAL A 106 -0.50 -3.90 -11.01
C VAL A 106 -1.08 -2.95 -12.05
N TYR A 107 -2.39 -2.76 -12.00
CA TYR A 107 -3.13 -1.88 -12.91
C TYR A 107 -3.95 -0.88 -12.09
N ARG A 108 -3.79 0.40 -12.37
CA ARG A 108 -4.38 1.50 -11.58
C ARG A 108 -5.49 2.20 -12.34
N ARG A 109 -6.62 2.43 -11.67
CA ARG A 109 -7.68 3.29 -12.20
C ARG A 109 -8.53 3.92 -11.11
N ALA A 110 -8.85 5.19 -11.30
CA ALA A 110 -9.86 5.87 -10.51
C ALA A 110 -11.28 5.57 -11.05
N ALA A 111 -12.19 5.20 -10.16
CA ALA A 111 -13.60 4.96 -10.49
C ALA A 111 -14.53 5.55 -9.41
N LYS A 112 -15.73 5.94 -9.84
CA LYS A 112 -16.76 6.49 -8.94
C LYS A 112 -17.44 5.35 -8.17
N VAL A 113 -17.58 5.52 -6.88
CA VAL A 113 -18.18 4.56 -5.95
C VAL A 113 -19.35 5.24 -5.25
N ALA A 114 -20.44 4.51 -5.06
CA ALA A 114 -21.58 4.97 -4.29
C ALA A 114 -22.36 3.76 -3.72
N PRO A 115 -23.12 3.93 -2.63
CA PRO A 115 -24.06 2.92 -2.19
C PRO A 115 -25.04 2.51 -3.31
N GLY A 116 -25.56 1.28 -3.26
CA GLY A 116 -26.46 0.76 -4.29
C GLY A 116 -25.72 0.24 -5.52
N THR A 117 -26.04 0.73 -6.72
CA THR A 117 -25.58 0.14 -7.98
C THR A 117 -24.07 0.24 -8.19
N ARG A 118 -23.39 1.23 -7.58
CA ARG A 118 -21.94 1.44 -7.66
C ARG A 118 -21.15 0.87 -6.48
N SER A 119 -21.68 -0.17 -5.85
CA SER A 119 -21.07 -0.90 -4.72
C SER A 119 -20.31 -2.16 -5.14
N VAL A 120 -20.14 -2.39 -6.45
CA VAL A 120 -19.38 -3.53 -6.99
C VAL A 120 -18.37 -3.01 -8.00
N LEU A 121 -17.08 -3.29 -7.80
CA LEU A 121 -16.10 -3.07 -8.85
C LEU A 121 -16.17 -4.23 -9.84
N GLN A 122 -16.46 -3.93 -11.09
CA GLN A 122 -16.40 -4.88 -12.19
C GLN A 122 -15.05 -4.71 -12.87
N VAL A 123 -14.33 -5.81 -13.05
CA VAL A 123 -13.00 -5.84 -13.66
C VAL A 123 -13.08 -6.73 -14.89
N GLN A 124 -12.97 -6.12 -16.06
CA GLN A 124 -12.86 -6.81 -17.34
C GLN A 124 -11.39 -7.12 -17.61
N MET A 125 -11.13 -8.39 -17.88
CA MET A 125 -9.82 -8.93 -18.21
C MET A 125 -9.82 -9.38 -19.67
N LYS A 126 -8.83 -8.96 -20.46
CA LYS A 126 -8.61 -9.45 -21.83
C LYS A 126 -7.17 -9.89 -22.03
N ARG A 127 -6.97 -11.15 -22.43
CA ARG A 127 -5.67 -11.76 -22.72
C ARG A 127 -5.84 -12.82 -23.80
N ASN A 128 -4.96 -12.82 -24.80
CA ASN A 128 -4.95 -13.81 -25.89
C ASN A 128 -6.31 -13.99 -26.60
N GLY A 129 -7.03 -12.88 -26.82
CA GLY A 129 -8.35 -12.90 -27.47
C GLY A 129 -9.51 -13.41 -26.59
N VAL A 130 -9.24 -13.83 -25.35
CA VAL A 130 -10.26 -14.24 -24.38
C VAL A 130 -10.59 -13.07 -23.46
N GLU A 131 -11.88 -12.89 -23.20
CA GLU A 131 -12.42 -11.83 -22.35
C GLU A 131 -13.28 -12.41 -21.23
N GLY A 132 -13.18 -11.85 -20.03
CA GLY A 132 -14.05 -12.19 -18.90
C GLY A 132 -14.23 -11.03 -17.93
N VAL A 133 -15.29 -11.08 -17.11
CA VAL A 133 -15.59 -10.04 -16.11
C VAL A 133 -15.62 -10.67 -14.72
N LEU A 134 -14.79 -10.14 -13.83
CA LEU A 134 -14.80 -10.44 -12.40
C LEU A 134 -15.58 -9.35 -11.66
N ARG A 135 -16.26 -9.72 -10.58
CA ARG A 135 -17.11 -8.79 -9.80
C ARG A 135 -16.68 -8.81 -8.35
N PHE A 136 -16.16 -7.69 -7.86
CA PHE A 136 -15.66 -7.54 -6.50
C PHE A 136 -16.60 -6.64 -5.69
N PRO A 137 -17.38 -7.19 -4.73
CA PRO A 137 -18.20 -6.39 -3.84
C PRO A 137 -17.33 -5.44 -3.01
N LEU A 138 -17.72 -4.16 -2.95
CA LEU A 138 -17.01 -3.11 -2.21
C LEU A 138 -17.66 -2.90 -0.85
N LYS A 139 -16.86 -3.00 0.22
CA LYS A 139 -17.29 -2.63 1.57
C LYS A 139 -16.98 -1.15 1.80
N LEU A 140 -17.97 -0.29 1.64
CA LEU A 140 -17.75 1.16 1.75
C LEU A 140 -17.52 1.57 3.20
N SER A 141 -16.61 2.51 3.44
CA SER A 141 -16.60 3.25 4.71
C SER A 141 -17.84 4.14 4.76
N LEU A 142 -18.55 4.11 5.89
CA LEU A 142 -19.62 5.06 6.18
C LEU A 142 -19.06 6.46 6.45
#